data_AF-A0A4Y9J0G5-F1
#
_entry.id   AF-A0A4Y9J0G5-F1
#
_cell.length_a   1.000
_cell.length_b   1.000
_cell.length_c   1.000
_cell.angle_alpha   90.00
_cell.angle_beta   90.00
_cell.angle_gamma   90.00
#
_symmetry.space_group_name_H-M   'P 1'
#
loop_
_entity.id
_entity.type
_entity.pdbx_description
1 polymer ?
#
loop_
_entity_poly.entity_id
_entity_poly.type
_entity_poly.pdbx_seq_one_letter_code
_entity_poly.pdbx_strand_id
1 'polypeptide(L)'
;MTLPTEVAHLIDNNDIEAAIVAIGKLMESAPDDASLYYERGRLYWRMECRRKAINDYTTSLSLDPSSPAKGALAQAMEIMNFYDKNRYNP
;
A
#
# COMPACT_ATOMS: atom_id res chain seq x y z
N MET A 1 12.10 6.72 5.62
CA MET A 1 12.60 7.23 4.32
C MET A 1 11.82 8.48 3.94
N THR A 2 12.44 9.43 3.26
CA THR A 2 11.74 10.54 2.59
C THR A 2 11.54 10.15 1.14
N LEU A 3 10.29 10.14 0.66
CA LEU A 3 10.03 9.89 -0.76
C LEU A 3 10.68 10.98 -1.63
N PRO A 4 11.08 10.68 -2.87
CA PRO A 4 11.51 11.70 -3.81
C PRO A 4 10.43 12.78 -3.98
N THR A 5 10.88 14.03 -4.14
CA THR A 5 9.99 15.21 -4.24
C THR A 5 8.92 15.05 -5.31
N GLU A 6 9.23 14.39 -6.42
CA GLU A 6 8.28 14.09 -7.49
C GLU A 6 7.09 13.24 -6.98
N VAL A 7 7.37 12.14 -6.27
CA VAL A 7 6.32 11.27 -5.73
C VAL A 7 5.48 12.01 -4.69
N ALA A 8 6.14 12.77 -3.79
CA ALA A 8 5.43 13.55 -2.78
C ALA A 8 4.48 14.56 -3.43
N HIS A 9 4.94 15.31 -4.44
CA HIS A 9 4.13 16.28 -5.16
C HIS A 9 2.93 15.66 -5.89
N LEU A 10 3.10 14.47 -6.49
CA LEU A 10 1.99 13.74 -7.10
C LEU A 10 0.95 13.31 -6.05
N ILE A 11 1.39 12.85 -4.88
CA ILE A 11 0.49 12.47 -3.78
C ILE A 11 -0.28 13.69 -3.26
N ASP A 12 0.40 14.83 -3.12
CA ASP A 12 -0.18 16.10 -2.64
C ASP A 12 -1.21 16.66 -3.61
N ASN A 13 -0.97 16.53 -4.93
CA ASN A 13 -1.92 16.91 -5.97
C ASN A 13 -3.05 15.89 -6.19
N ASN A 14 -3.07 14.80 -5.43
CA ASN A 14 -4.02 13.71 -5.58
C ASN A 14 -3.94 12.99 -6.95
N ASP A 15 -2.78 13.05 -7.61
CA ASP A 15 -2.46 12.31 -8.84
C ASP A 15 -2.05 10.87 -8.50
N ILE A 16 -2.97 10.11 -7.89
CA ILE A 16 -2.68 8.82 -7.24
C ILE A 16 -2.13 7.78 -8.22
N GLU A 17 -2.66 7.72 -9.44
CA GLU A 17 -2.18 6.76 -10.45
C GLU A 17 -0.75 7.06 -10.88
N ALA A 18 -0.43 8.33 -11.12
CA ALA A 18 0.91 8.77 -11.47
C ALA A 18 1.90 8.49 -10.32
N ALA A 19 1.49 8.74 -9.07
CA ALA A 19 2.28 8.41 -7.89
C ALA A 19 2.57 6.91 -7.79
N ILE A 20 1.58 6.04 -8.05
CA ILE A 20 1.76 4.57 -8.06
C ILE A 20 2.78 4.16 -9.14
N VAL A 21 2.69 4.74 -10.34
CA VAL A 21 3.65 4.46 -11.43
C VAL A 21 5.06 4.93 -11.04
N ALA A 22 5.18 6.13 -10.47
CA ALA A 22 6.46 6.66 -10.02
C ALA A 22 7.09 5.80 -8.92
N ILE A 23 6.31 5.36 -7.92
CA ILE A 23 6.77 4.40 -6.90
C ILE A 23 7.19 3.08 -7.56
N GLY A 24 6.44 2.58 -8.54
CA GLY A 24 6.80 1.38 -9.30
C GLY A 24 8.20 1.46 -9.91
N LYS A 25 8.58 2.62 -10.47
CA LYS A 25 9.94 2.86 -10.99
C LYS A 25 11.00 2.87 -9.89
N LEU A 26 10.71 3.44 -8.71
CA LEU A 26 11.65 3.40 -7.57
C LEU A 26 11.91 1.97 -7.10
N MET A 27 10.91 1.10 -7.18
CA MET A 27 11.04 -0.30 -6.79
C MET A 27 11.93 -1.10 -7.76
N GLU A 28 12.14 -0.63 -8.99
CA GLU A 28 13.09 -1.27 -9.91
C GLU A 28 14.54 -1.13 -9.41
N SER A 29 14.86 -0.02 -8.73
CA SER A 29 16.19 0.22 -8.16
C SER A 29 16.31 -0.17 -6.68
N ALA A 30 15.20 -0.22 -5.95
CA ALA A 30 15.14 -0.59 -4.53
C ALA A 30 14.01 -1.59 -4.25
N PRO A 31 14.11 -2.84 -4.75
CA PRO A 31 13.04 -3.84 -4.64
C PRO A 31 12.86 -4.40 -3.22
N ASP A 32 13.80 -4.15 -2.32
CA ASP A 32 13.78 -4.56 -0.92
C ASP A 32 13.39 -3.42 0.04
N ASP A 33 13.11 -2.23 -0.49
CA ASP A 33 12.66 -1.10 0.32
C ASP A 33 11.20 -1.25 0.73
N ALA A 34 11.01 -1.74 1.96
CA ALA A 34 9.71 -1.94 2.58
C ALA A 34 8.82 -0.69 2.56
N SER A 35 9.40 0.52 2.57
CA SER A 35 8.64 1.77 2.61
C SER A 35 7.96 2.07 1.28
N LEU A 36 8.56 1.69 0.14
CA LEU A 36 7.93 1.84 -1.18
C LEU A 36 6.66 0.99 -1.30
N TYR A 37 6.70 -0.25 -0.79
CA TYR A 37 5.51 -1.10 -0.75
C TYR A 37 4.43 -0.54 0.17
N TYR A 38 4.81 -0.03 1.36
CA TYR A 38 3.84 0.61 2.24
C TYR A 38 3.15 1.80 1.58
N GLU A 39 3.92 2.69 0.95
CA GLU A 39 3.39 3.88 0.29
C GLU A 39 2.49 3.51 -0.89
N ARG A 40 2.90 2.57 -1.75
CA ARG A 40 2.05 2.09 -2.85
C ARG A 40 0.77 1.42 -2.32
N GLY A 41 0.87 0.66 -1.23
CA GLY A 41 -0.27 0.06 -0.56
C GLY A 41 -1.28 1.10 -0.05
N ARG A 42 -0.80 2.20 0.54
CA ARG A 42 -1.65 3.34 0.96
C ARG A 42 -2.38 3.98 -0.20
N LEU A 43 -1.71 4.14 -1.34
CA LEU A 43 -2.32 4.71 -2.54
C LEU A 43 -3.37 3.77 -3.13
N TYR A 44 -3.10 2.47 -3.21
CA TYR A 44 -4.10 1.49 -3.62
C TYR A 44 -5.29 1.44 -2.66
N TRP A 45 -5.06 1.63 -1.37
CA TRP A 45 -6.14 1.73 -0.39
C TRP A 45 -7.06 2.93 -0.67
N ARG A 46 -6.49 4.11 -0.98
CA ARG A 46 -7.24 5.31 -1.38
C ARG A 46 -8.05 5.10 -2.67
N MET A 47 -7.57 4.25 -3.57
CA MET A 47 -8.29 3.85 -4.80
C MET A 47 -9.28 2.71 -4.60
N GLU A 48 -9.59 2.33 -3.36
CA GLU A 48 -10.44 1.17 -3.02
C GLU A 48 -9.96 -0.17 -3.59
N CYS A 49 -8.72 -0.23 -4.08
CA CYS A 49 -8.06 -1.42 -4.60
C CYS A 49 -7.56 -2.29 -3.43
N ARG A 50 -8.46 -2.69 -2.53
CA ARG A 50 -8.16 -3.32 -1.24
C ARG A 50 -7.23 -4.53 -1.35
N ARG A 51 -7.44 -5.39 -2.34
CA ARG A 51 -6.58 -6.58 -2.56
C ARG A 51 -5.14 -6.20 -2.90
N LYS A 52 -4.93 -5.17 -3.74
CA LYS A 52 -3.59 -4.69 -4.08
C LYS A 52 -2.92 -4.04 -2.86
N ALA A 53 -3.67 -3.23 -2.11
CA ALA A 53 -3.18 -2.62 -0.88
C ALA A 53 -2.71 -3.66 0.14
N ILE A 54 -3.50 -4.71 0.37
CA ILE A 54 -3.15 -5.81 1.29
C ILE A 54 -1.89 -6.54 0.84
N ASN A 55 -1.76 -6.81 -0.46
CA ASN A 55 -0.58 -7.50 -0.99
C ASN A 55 0.69 -6.66 -0.77
N ASP A 56 0.61 -5.36 -1.01
CA ASP A 56 1.72 -4.43 -0.79
C ASP A 56 2.04 -4.26 0.70
N TYR A 57 1.04 -4.15 1.58
CA TYR A 57 1.27 -4.11 3.03
C TYR A 57 1.89 -5.41 3.55
N THR A 58 1.48 -6.55 3.02
CA THR A 58 2.05 -7.86 3.39
C THR A 58 3.51 -7.94 2.96
N THR A 59 3.83 -7.48 1.74
CA THR A 59 5.21 -7.44 1.25
C THR A 59 6.07 -6.50 2.09
N SER A 60 5.55 -5.30 2.41
CA SER A 60 6.23 -4.34 3.28
C SER A 60 6.58 -4.96 4.64
N LEU A 61 5.66 -5.69 5.27
CA LEU A 61 5.92 -6.37 6.55
C LEU A 61 6.88 -7.55 6.45
N SER A 62 6.90 -8.23 5.30
CA SER A 62 7.85 -9.31 5.05
C SER A 62 9.28 -8.79 4.93
N LEU A 63 9.45 -7.58 4.37
CA LEU A 63 10.75 -6.93 4.22
C LEU A 63 11.19 -6.22 5.51
N ASP A 64 10.27 -5.53 6.16
CA ASP A 64 10.49 -4.86 7.44
C ASP A 64 9.31 -5.11 8.40
N PRO A 65 9.47 -6.02 9.38
CA PRO A 65 8.45 -6.29 10.38
C PRO A 65 8.08 -5.09 11.27
N SER A 66 8.91 -4.04 11.31
CA SER A 66 8.64 -2.79 12.03
C SER A 66 7.84 -1.77 11.20
N SER A 67 7.57 -2.08 9.93
CA SER A 67 6.84 -1.21 9.02
C SER A 67 5.47 -0.80 9.57
N PRO A 68 5.04 0.47 9.36
CA PRO A 68 3.68 0.93 9.68
C PRO A 68 2.58 0.13 8.96
N ALA A 69 2.94 -0.63 7.91
CA ALA A 69 2.06 -1.54 7.21
C ALA A 69 1.34 -2.53 8.14
N LYS A 70 1.87 -2.84 9.33
CA LYS A 70 1.19 -3.71 10.31
C LYS A 70 -0.19 -3.19 10.71
N GLY A 71 -0.25 -1.90 11.05
CA GLY A 71 -1.51 -1.25 11.42
C GLY A 71 -2.46 -1.13 10.22
N ALA A 72 -1.92 -0.82 9.05
CA ALA A 72 -2.72 -0.69 7.82
C ALA A 72 -3.29 -2.05 7.35
N LEU A 73 -2.51 -3.12 7.43
CA LEU A 73 -2.92 -4.47 7.11
C LEU A 73 -4.00 -4.98 8.06
N ALA A 74 -3.82 -4.77 9.38
CA ALA A 74 -4.82 -5.14 10.37
C ALA A 74 -6.17 -4.45 10.11
N GLN A 75 -6.15 -3.14 9.87
CA GLN A 75 -7.35 -2.38 9.50
C GLN A 75 -7.98 -2.90 8.19
N ALA A 76 -7.15 -3.16 7.18
CA ALA A 76 -7.62 -3.67 5.89
C ALA A 76 -8.32 -5.03 6.03
N MET A 77 -7.76 -5.93 6.83
CA MET A 77 -8.34 -7.25 7.12
C MET A 77 -9.62 -7.16 7.95
N GLU A 78 -9.67 -6.29 8.96
CA GLU A 78 -10.86 -6.07 9.78
C GLU A 78 -12.04 -5.57 8.91
N ILE A 79 -11.75 -4.59 8.07
CA ILE A 79 -12.71 -4.05 7.10
C ILE A 79 -13.18 -5.17 6.17
N MET A 80 -12.28 -5.92 5.52
CA MET A 80 -12.70 -7.03 4.66
C MET A 80 -13.55 -8.07 5.40
N ASN A 81 -13.17 -8.45 6.62
CA ASN A 81 -13.93 -9.39 7.43
C ASN A 81 -15.34 -8.87 7.78
N PHE A 82 -15.49 -7.55 8.01
CA PHE A 82 -16.81 -6.94 8.22
C PHE A 82 -17.68 -7.01 6.96
N TYR A 83 -17.11 -6.75 5.78
CA TYR A 83 -17.84 -6.83 4.50
C TYR A 83 -18.07 -8.27 4.01
N ASP A 84 -17.19 -9.22 4.37
CA ASP A 84 -17.25 -10.62 3.95
C ASP A 84 -18.15 -11.51 4.85
N LYS A 85 -18.76 -10.99 5.91
CA LYS A 85 -19.82 -11.72 6.66
C LYS A 85 -20.99 -12.18 5.78
N ASN A 86 -21.16 -11.60 4.59
CA ASN A 86 -22.15 -12.01 3.59
C ASN A 86 -21.60 -12.90 2.46
N ARG A 87 -20.30 -13.27 2.47
CA ARG A 87 -19.70 -14.18 1.48
C ARG A 87 -19.43 -15.59 2.03
N TYR A 88 -19.51 -15.77 3.34
CA TYR A 88 -19.47 -17.07 4.00
C TYR A 88 -20.86 -17.42 4.53
N ASN A 89 -21.86 -17.42 3.66
CA ASN A 89 -23.01 -18.30 3.83
C ASN A 89 -22.92 -19.33 2.68
N PRO A 90 -22.43 -20.55 2.95
CA PRO A 90 -22.34 -21.60 1.93
C PRO A 90 -23.71 -21.99 1.35
#